data_AF-A0A2A2ARF8-F1
#
_entry.id   AF-A0A2A2ARF8-F1
#
_cell.length_a   1.000
_cell.length_b   1.000
_cell.length_c   1.000
_cell.angle_alpha   90.00
_cell.angle_beta   90.00
_cell.angle_gamma   90.00
#
_symmetry.space_group_name_H-M   'P 1'
#
loop_
_entity.id
_entity.type
_entity.pdbx_description
1 polymer ?
#
loop_
_entity_poly.entity_id
_entity_poly.type
_entity_poly.pdbx_seq_one_letter_code
_entity_poly.pdbx_strand_id
1 'polypeptide(L)'
;MNPPATPVPRQPRQRPRSFNPMLTGADYPQALIDGIVAQLPRPLFATVDLPRFVRGCCGSYSLSLPEKHDICTRIAYLSQYQVDALLSTFDTERADFAKLLHKEWPVVAGLGARAWLQTAMLANYLGAGYGAEQERQALHAMLAAKYDTPSKRLRLRFALVTHCGHGNAVIKEYVFGPFLRTAQQGSAPPAGPPLPQTF
;
A
#
# COMPACT_ATOMS: atom_id res chain seq x y z
N MET A 1 -24.14 -27.68 -49.59
CA MET A 1 -22.85 -26.97 -49.41
C MET A 1 -22.98 -26.08 -48.20
N ASN A 2 -22.28 -26.37 -47.10
CA ASN A 2 -22.29 -25.51 -45.92
C ASN A 2 -21.28 -24.37 -46.09
N PRO A 3 -21.62 -23.13 -45.73
CA PRO A 3 -20.67 -22.02 -45.82
C PRO A 3 -19.52 -22.20 -44.82
N PRO A 4 -18.31 -21.71 -45.15
CA PRO A 4 -17.14 -21.80 -44.28
C PRO A 4 -17.35 -20.97 -43.01
N ALA A 5 -17.08 -21.57 -41.86
CA ALA A 5 -17.17 -20.92 -40.56
C ALA A 5 -16.15 -19.77 -40.47
N THR A 6 -16.66 -18.56 -40.20
CA THR A 6 -15.84 -17.36 -39.98
C THR A 6 -14.96 -17.56 -38.74
N PRO A 7 -13.63 -17.35 -38.82
CA PRO A 7 -12.76 -17.49 -37.67
C PRO A 7 -13.08 -16.41 -36.63
N VAL A 8 -13.52 -16.82 -35.44
CA VAL A 8 -13.73 -15.93 -34.31
C VAL A 8 -12.38 -15.33 -33.90
N PRO A 9 -12.25 -13.99 -33.82
CA PRO A 9 -11.01 -13.36 -33.39
C PRO A 9 -10.69 -13.81 -31.96
N ARG A 10 -9.51 -14.43 -31.78
CA ARG A 10 -9.01 -14.81 -30.45
C ARG A 10 -8.88 -13.54 -29.62
N GLN A 11 -9.74 -13.39 -28.62
CA GLN A 11 -9.58 -12.34 -27.62
C GLN A 11 -8.16 -12.44 -27.03
N PRO A 12 -7.44 -11.32 -26.88
CA PRO A 12 -6.15 -11.33 -26.20
C PRO A 12 -6.38 -11.92 -24.81
N ARG A 13 -5.72 -13.05 -24.52
CA ARG A 13 -5.68 -13.64 -23.19
C ARG A 13 -5.27 -12.54 -22.22
N GLN A 14 -6.22 -12.02 -21.44
CA GLN A 14 -5.90 -11.13 -20.33
C GLN A 14 -4.93 -11.90 -19.44
N ARG A 15 -3.66 -11.46 -19.42
CA ARG A 15 -2.68 -12.03 -18.51
C ARG A 15 -3.30 -11.94 -17.12
N PRO A 16 -3.34 -13.04 -16.34
CA PRO A 16 -3.87 -12.97 -14.98
C PRO A 16 -3.15 -11.83 -14.27
N ARG A 17 -3.92 -10.85 -13.76
CA ARG A 17 -3.38 -9.69 -13.05
C ARG A 17 -2.34 -10.20 -12.06
N SER A 18 -1.08 -9.87 -12.32
CA SER A 18 0.05 -10.34 -11.51
C SER A 18 -0.22 -9.96 -10.06
N PHE A 19 -0.09 -10.94 -9.16
CA PHE A 19 -0.16 -10.69 -7.72
C PHE A 19 0.90 -9.63 -7.38
N ASN A 20 0.47 -8.44 -6.95
CA ASN A 20 1.35 -7.34 -6.59
C ASN A 20 1.29 -7.10 -5.08
N PRO A 21 2.29 -7.56 -4.32
CA PRO A 21 2.32 -7.39 -2.87
C PRO A 21 2.89 -6.04 -2.41
N MET A 22 3.31 -5.16 -3.33
CA MET A 22 3.87 -3.85 -3.00
C MET A 22 2.80 -2.94 -2.41
N LEU A 23 3.03 -2.41 -1.20
CA LEU A 23 2.28 -1.26 -0.69
C LEU A 23 2.99 0.02 -1.14
N THR A 24 2.31 0.89 -1.87
CA THR A 24 2.88 2.04 -2.56
C THR A 24 2.24 3.34 -2.08
N GLY A 25 2.81 4.47 -2.50
CA GLY A 25 2.23 5.80 -2.27
C GLY A 25 0.76 5.95 -2.68
N ALA A 26 0.27 5.16 -3.65
CA ALA A 26 -1.12 5.19 -4.11
C ALA A 26 -2.09 4.48 -3.15
N ASP A 27 -1.59 3.59 -2.28
CA ASP A 27 -2.41 2.80 -1.37
C ASP A 27 -2.83 3.59 -0.11
N TYR A 28 -2.18 4.73 0.16
CA TYR A 28 -2.56 5.58 1.30
C TYR A 28 -3.92 6.25 1.11
N PRO A 29 -4.77 6.32 2.16
CA PRO A 29 -6.03 7.03 2.13
C PRO A 29 -5.83 8.50 1.77
N GLN A 30 -6.72 9.07 0.96
CA GLN A 30 -6.61 10.47 0.55
C GLN A 30 -6.63 11.42 1.76
N ALA A 31 -7.50 11.17 2.75
CA ALA A 31 -7.58 11.99 3.96
C ALA A 31 -6.25 12.06 4.75
N LEU A 32 -5.47 10.98 4.76
CA LEU A 32 -4.14 10.97 5.38
C LEU A 32 -3.16 11.87 4.59
N ILE A 33 -3.16 11.75 3.26
CA ILE A 33 -2.33 12.58 2.39
C ILE A 33 -2.69 14.05 2.53
N ASP A 34 -3.98 14.38 2.50
CA ASP A 34 -4.46 15.75 2.65
C ASP A 34 -4.09 16.33 4.03
N GLY A 35 -4.22 15.53 5.09
CA GLY A 35 -3.79 15.90 6.43
C GLY A 35 -2.31 16.24 6.50
N ILE A 36 -1.44 15.43 5.88
CA ILE A 36 0.00 15.73 5.79
C ILE A 36 0.26 16.99 4.97
N VAL A 37 -0.35 17.11 3.78
CA VAL A 37 -0.18 18.27 2.88
C VAL A 37 -0.56 19.57 3.58
N ALA A 38 -1.62 19.57 4.38
CA ALA A 38 -2.07 20.74 5.13
C ALA A 38 -1.04 21.26 6.15
N GLN A 39 -0.12 20.40 6.61
CA GLN A 39 0.95 20.75 7.56
C GLN A 39 2.25 21.14 6.88
N LEU A 40 2.38 20.92 5.56
CA LEU A 40 3.63 21.24 4.86
C LEU A 40 3.77 22.75 4.65
N PRO A 41 4.99 23.29 4.76
CA PRO A 41 5.23 24.67 4.41
C PRO A 41 5.05 24.84 2.89
N ARG A 42 4.51 25.98 2.48
CA ARG A 42 4.23 26.22 1.06
C ARG A 42 5.54 26.33 0.27
N PRO A 43 5.66 25.65 -0.89
CA PRO A 43 6.77 25.84 -1.81
C PRO A 43 6.95 27.32 -2.18
N LEU A 44 8.16 27.86 -2.02
CA LEU A 44 8.47 29.26 -2.35
C LEU A 44 9.04 29.40 -3.77
N PHE A 45 9.75 28.37 -4.24
CA PHE A 45 10.55 28.41 -5.48
C PHE A 45 10.11 27.38 -6.54
N ALA A 46 8.99 26.69 -6.32
CA ALA A 46 8.54 25.59 -7.17
C ALA A 46 7.02 25.53 -7.23
N THR A 47 6.48 25.10 -8.37
CA THR A 47 5.07 24.71 -8.50
C THR A 47 5.00 23.21 -8.24
N VAL A 48 4.54 22.83 -7.06
CA VAL A 48 4.56 21.43 -6.61
C VAL A 48 3.16 20.88 -6.49
N ASP A 49 2.91 19.75 -7.14
CA ASP A 49 1.78 18.87 -6.80
C ASP A 49 2.09 18.19 -5.46
N LEU A 50 1.69 18.87 -4.37
CA LEU A 50 1.95 18.43 -3.01
C LEU A 50 1.39 17.02 -2.71
N PRO A 51 0.14 16.66 -3.10
CA PRO A 51 -0.35 15.29 -2.94
C PRO A 51 0.53 14.25 -3.63
N ARG A 52 0.94 14.48 -4.88
CA ARG A 52 1.84 13.55 -5.58
C ARG A 52 3.18 13.43 -4.89
N PHE A 53 3.76 14.56 -4.48
CA PHE A 53 5.04 14.61 -3.77
C PHE A 53 5.00 13.84 -2.45
N VAL A 54 3.98 14.10 -1.63
CA VAL A 54 3.80 13.40 -0.35
C VAL A 54 3.60 11.90 -0.57
N ARG A 55 2.80 11.49 -1.56
CA ARG A 55 2.64 10.06 -1.89
C ARG A 55 3.97 9.42 -2.30
N GLY A 56 4.80 10.11 -3.08
CA GLY A 56 6.15 9.66 -3.44
C GLY A 56 7.04 9.47 -2.21
N CYS A 57 7.12 10.51 -1.36
CA CYS A 57 7.92 10.49 -0.13
C CYS A 57 7.46 9.39 0.84
N CYS A 58 6.15 9.32 1.13
CA CYS A 58 5.55 8.30 2.00
C CYS A 58 5.74 6.89 1.44
N GLY A 59 5.52 6.72 0.14
CA GLY A 59 5.64 5.45 -0.56
C GLY A 59 7.07 4.96 -0.80
N SER A 60 8.08 5.78 -0.57
CA SER A 60 9.48 5.39 -0.74
C SER A 60 9.88 4.29 0.25
N TYR A 61 10.58 3.27 -0.23
CA TYR A 61 11.04 2.15 0.58
C TYR A 61 12.44 2.37 1.17
N SER A 62 13.25 3.19 0.50
CA SER A 62 14.63 3.47 0.88
C SER A 62 14.69 4.54 1.95
N LEU A 63 13.78 5.51 1.94
CA LEU A 63 13.76 6.57 2.94
C LEU A 63 13.35 6.05 4.32
N SER A 64 14.13 6.44 5.33
CA SER A 64 13.79 6.34 6.74
C SER A 64 12.80 7.43 7.16
N LEU A 65 12.21 7.29 8.35
CA LEU A 65 11.28 8.28 8.89
C LEU A 65 11.90 9.67 9.07
N PRO A 66 13.11 9.84 9.63
CA PRO A 66 13.77 11.15 9.69
C PRO A 66 13.99 11.77 8.32
N GLU A 67 14.42 10.99 7.32
CA GLU A 67 14.63 11.50 5.95
C GLU A 67 13.32 11.96 5.30
N LYS A 68 12.23 11.19 5.47
CA LYS A 68 10.90 11.59 5.00
C LYS A 68 10.47 12.92 5.64
N HIS A 69 10.67 13.06 6.95
CA HIS A 69 10.37 14.29 7.69
C HIS A 69 11.21 15.48 7.19
N ASP A 70 12.51 15.30 7.02
CA ASP A 70 13.41 16.34 6.53
C ASP A 70 13.05 16.78 5.10
N ILE A 71 12.74 15.85 4.21
CA ILE A 71 12.29 16.16 2.85
C ILE A 71 10.99 16.97 2.87
N CYS A 72 10.01 16.53 3.66
CA CYS A 72 8.72 17.22 3.80
C CYS A 72 8.87 18.63 4.38
N THR A 73 9.69 18.83 5.41
CA THR A 73 9.88 20.13 6.06
C THR A 73 10.73 21.10 5.23
N ARG A 74 11.62 20.59 4.38
CA ARG A 74 12.46 21.41 3.49
C ARG A 74 11.79 21.79 2.17
N ILE A 75 10.60 21.26 1.87
CA ILE A 75 9.94 21.45 0.57
C ILE A 75 9.79 22.94 0.17
N ALA A 76 9.62 23.83 1.14
CA ALA A 76 9.54 25.28 0.92
C ALA A 76 10.77 25.86 0.22
N TYR A 77 11.95 25.26 0.46
CA TYR A 77 13.25 25.74 0.00
C TYR A 77 13.81 24.93 -1.17
N LEU A 78 13.08 23.92 -1.64
CA LEU A 78 13.49 23.16 -2.81
C LEU A 78 13.17 23.93 -4.09
N SER A 79 14.15 23.98 -4.99
CA SER A 79 13.94 24.44 -6.36
C SER A 79 13.08 23.45 -7.15
N GLN A 80 12.46 23.90 -8.25
CA GLN A 80 11.68 23.03 -9.13
C GLN A 80 12.50 21.81 -9.61
N TYR A 81 13.76 22.02 -9.98
CA TYR A 81 14.65 20.94 -10.41
C TYR A 81 14.84 19.87 -9.31
N GLN A 82 15.02 20.28 -8.05
CA GLN A 82 15.15 19.34 -6.93
C GLN A 82 13.86 18.56 -6.68
N VAL A 83 12.70 19.22 -6.79
CA VAL A 83 11.39 18.56 -6.66
C VAL A 83 11.20 17.52 -7.76
N ASP A 84 11.49 17.87 -9.01
CA ASP A 84 11.35 16.99 -10.17
C ASP A 84 12.32 15.79 -10.07
N ALA A 85 13.56 16.04 -9.63
CA ALA A 85 14.54 14.99 -9.39
C ALA A 85 14.09 14.01 -8.29
N LEU A 86 13.51 14.51 -7.19
CA LEU A 86 12.96 13.66 -6.12
C LEU A 86 11.80 12.82 -6.63
N LEU A 87 10.83 13.42 -7.34
CA LEU A 87 9.71 12.70 -7.93
C LEU A 87 10.17 11.61 -8.90
N SER A 88 11.12 11.93 -9.77
CA SER A 88 11.74 10.96 -10.69
C SER A 88 12.44 9.82 -9.94
N THR A 89 13.10 10.14 -8.83
CA THR A 89 13.77 9.14 -7.99
C THR A 89 12.75 8.19 -7.34
N PHE A 90 11.65 8.70 -6.80
CA PHE A 90 10.57 7.87 -6.23
C PHE A 90 9.90 6.98 -7.29
N ASP A 91 9.66 7.51 -8.49
CA ASP A 91 9.09 6.75 -9.60
C ASP A 91 10.04 5.63 -10.06
N THR A 92 11.35 5.92 -10.14
CA THR A 92 12.40 4.95 -10.50
C THR A 92 12.55 3.87 -9.43
N GLU A 93 12.62 4.25 -8.16
CA GLU A 93 12.68 3.33 -7.03
C GLU A 93 11.52 2.32 -7.09
N ARG A 94 10.30 2.81 -7.26
CA ARG A 94 9.12 1.94 -7.38
C ARG A 94 9.23 0.98 -8.56
N ALA A 95 9.69 1.45 -9.71
CA ALA A 95 9.87 0.60 -10.89
C ALA A 95 10.95 -0.48 -10.65
N ASP A 96 12.02 -0.14 -9.96
CA ASP A 96 13.10 -1.08 -9.65
C ASP A 96 12.67 -2.14 -8.64
N PHE A 97 11.96 -1.77 -7.58
CA PHE A 97 11.38 -2.76 -6.66
C PHE A 97 10.32 -3.64 -7.34
N ALA A 98 9.55 -3.10 -8.29
CA ALA A 98 8.60 -3.90 -9.07
C ALA A 98 9.30 -5.00 -9.89
N LYS A 99 10.51 -4.72 -10.42
CA LYS A 99 11.32 -5.73 -11.10
C LYS A 99 11.74 -6.86 -10.16
N LEU A 100 11.93 -6.59 -8.87
CA LEU A 100 12.34 -7.59 -7.87
C LEU A 100 11.21 -8.52 -7.40
N LEU A 101 9.95 -8.21 -7.69
CA LEU A 101 8.81 -8.97 -7.16
C LEU A 101 8.77 -10.45 -7.55
N HIS A 102 9.29 -10.81 -8.72
CA HIS A 102 9.29 -12.21 -9.12
C HIS A 102 10.20 -13.09 -8.23
N LYS A 103 11.19 -12.48 -7.55
CA LYS A 103 12.22 -13.18 -6.78
C LYS A 103 12.18 -12.86 -5.28
N GLU A 104 12.10 -11.58 -4.94
CA GLU A 104 12.31 -11.05 -3.59
C GLU A 104 11.06 -10.38 -3.02
N TRP A 105 9.88 -10.67 -3.56
CA TRP A 105 8.67 -9.99 -3.10
C TRP A 105 8.41 -10.01 -1.60
N PRO A 106 8.75 -11.06 -0.81
CA PRO A 106 8.51 -11.02 0.63
C PRO A 106 9.33 -9.95 1.33
N VAL A 107 10.53 -9.65 0.82
CA VAL A 107 11.35 -8.54 1.32
C VAL A 107 10.68 -7.22 0.95
N VAL A 108 10.26 -7.06 -0.29
CA VAL A 108 9.57 -5.85 -0.79
C VAL A 108 8.27 -5.58 -0.03
N ALA A 109 7.49 -6.62 0.28
CA ALA A 109 6.27 -6.50 1.09
C ALA A 109 6.58 -6.04 2.53
N GLY A 110 7.70 -6.49 3.11
CA GLY A 110 8.18 -6.01 4.41
C GLY A 110 8.57 -4.53 4.37
N LEU A 111 9.25 -4.10 3.31
CA LEU A 111 9.59 -2.69 3.10
C LEU A 111 8.34 -1.81 2.93
N GLY A 112 7.35 -2.27 2.16
CA GLY A 112 6.07 -1.58 2.02
C GLY A 112 5.29 -1.49 3.35
N ALA A 113 5.27 -2.57 4.13
CA ALA A 113 4.68 -2.57 5.47
C ALA A 113 5.38 -1.58 6.41
N ARG A 114 6.72 -1.52 6.37
CA ARG A 114 7.50 -0.52 7.12
C ARG A 114 7.15 0.91 6.68
N ALA A 115 7.14 1.17 5.38
CA ALA A 115 6.81 2.49 4.82
C ALA A 115 5.40 2.94 5.22
N TRP A 116 4.44 2.00 5.28
CA TRP A 116 3.09 2.27 5.77
C TRP A 116 3.10 2.79 7.22
N LEU A 117 3.70 2.04 8.14
CA LEU A 117 3.78 2.43 9.55
C LEU A 117 4.53 3.76 9.75
N GLN A 118 5.64 3.94 9.04
CA GLN A 118 6.38 5.20 9.06
C GLN A 118 5.54 6.39 8.59
N THR A 119 4.63 6.20 7.65
CA THR A 119 3.77 7.29 7.17
C THR A 119 2.77 7.73 8.24
N ALA A 120 2.20 6.79 9.00
CA ALA A 120 1.36 7.13 10.15
C ALA A 120 2.15 7.90 11.23
N MET A 121 3.39 7.48 11.51
CA MET A 121 4.28 8.20 12.44
C MET A 121 4.65 9.59 11.91
N LEU A 122 4.93 9.72 10.61
CA LEU A 122 5.24 10.98 9.95
C LEU A 122 4.08 11.97 10.07
N ALA A 123 2.84 11.51 9.85
CA ALA A 123 1.66 12.34 10.02
C ALA A 123 1.54 12.89 11.45
N ASN A 124 1.87 12.08 12.46
CA ASN A 124 1.89 12.52 13.85
C ASN A 124 3.02 13.54 14.11
N TYR A 125 4.23 13.32 13.58
CA TYR A 125 5.35 14.26 13.74
C TYR A 125 5.10 15.61 13.06
N LEU A 126 4.41 15.61 11.92
CA LEU A 126 4.03 16.85 11.23
C LEU A 126 2.80 17.53 11.85
N GLY A 127 2.16 16.94 12.86
CA GLY A 127 0.97 17.50 13.51
C GLY A 127 -0.35 17.27 12.75
N ALA A 128 -0.37 16.41 11.73
CA ALA A 128 -1.60 16.07 10.99
C ALA A 128 -2.56 15.19 11.80
N GLY A 129 -2.05 14.50 12.83
CA GLY A 129 -2.84 13.66 13.74
C GLY A 129 -3.43 12.44 13.04
N TYR A 130 -2.72 11.31 13.09
CA TYR A 130 -3.18 10.03 12.54
C TYR A 130 -3.01 8.92 13.58
N GLY A 131 -4.10 8.68 14.30
CA GLY A 131 -4.11 7.74 15.43
C GLY A 131 -3.94 6.28 14.98
N ALA A 132 -3.47 5.44 15.91
CA ALA A 132 -3.23 4.01 15.64
C ALA A 132 -4.51 3.26 15.23
N GLU A 133 -5.67 3.63 15.76
CA GLU A 133 -6.94 3.01 15.37
C GLU A 133 -7.35 3.38 13.94
N GLN A 134 -7.21 4.66 13.56
CA GLN A 134 -7.49 5.13 12.20
C GLN A 134 -6.53 4.46 11.19
N GLU A 135 -5.25 4.36 11.55
CA GLU A 135 -4.24 3.64 10.76
C GLU A 135 -4.65 2.18 10.57
N ARG A 136 -5.01 1.46 11.63
CA ARG A 136 -5.46 0.07 11.59
C ARG A 136 -6.67 -0.13 10.68
N GLN A 137 -7.69 0.72 10.81
CA GLN A 137 -8.90 0.65 10.01
C GLN A 137 -8.61 0.90 8.53
N ALA A 138 -7.83 1.93 8.23
CA ALA A 138 -7.41 2.26 6.87
C ALA A 138 -6.56 1.15 6.24
N LEU A 139 -5.63 0.59 7.00
CA LEU A 139 -4.79 -0.52 6.55
C LEU A 139 -5.66 -1.74 6.21
N HIS A 140 -6.59 -2.09 7.08
CA HIS A 140 -7.50 -3.21 6.84
C HIS A 140 -8.36 -2.99 5.60
N ALA A 141 -8.93 -1.80 5.41
CA ALA A 141 -9.71 -1.46 4.23
C ALA A 141 -8.89 -1.54 2.94
N MET A 142 -7.66 -1.01 2.95
CA MET A 142 -6.74 -1.07 1.82
C MET A 142 -6.36 -2.53 1.47
N LEU A 143 -5.98 -3.33 2.48
CA LEU A 143 -5.65 -4.74 2.27
C LEU A 143 -6.86 -5.54 1.74
N ALA A 144 -8.07 -5.25 2.24
CA ALA A 144 -9.30 -5.87 1.76
C ALA A 144 -9.58 -5.54 0.29
N ALA A 145 -9.37 -4.29 -0.13
CA ALA A 145 -9.53 -3.87 -1.52
C ALA A 145 -8.45 -4.50 -2.43
N LYS A 146 -7.20 -4.52 -1.97
CA LYS A 146 -6.06 -5.01 -2.76
C LYS A 146 -6.06 -6.54 -2.92
N TYR A 147 -6.42 -7.24 -1.86
CA TYR A 147 -6.50 -8.70 -1.78
C TYR A 147 -7.95 -9.16 -1.62
N ASP A 148 -8.83 -8.61 -2.45
CA ASP A 148 -10.27 -8.91 -2.54
C ASP A 148 -10.58 -10.40 -2.72
N THR A 149 -9.81 -11.11 -3.54
CA THR A 149 -10.05 -12.51 -3.88
C THR A 149 -9.38 -13.51 -2.94
N PRO A 150 -10.01 -14.68 -2.65
CA PRO A 150 -9.41 -15.74 -1.85
C PRO A 150 -8.04 -16.21 -2.37
N SER A 151 -7.86 -16.31 -3.68
CA SER A 151 -6.59 -16.72 -4.30
C SER A 151 -5.45 -15.74 -4.01
N LYS A 152 -5.72 -14.43 -4.00
CA LYS A 152 -4.72 -13.41 -3.63
C LYS A 152 -4.37 -13.49 -2.14
N ARG A 153 -5.36 -13.69 -1.27
CA ARG A 153 -5.13 -13.85 0.18
C ARG A 153 -4.33 -15.11 0.50
N LEU A 154 -4.61 -16.21 -0.20
CA LEU A 154 -3.87 -17.46 -0.05
C LEU A 154 -2.40 -17.29 -0.47
N ARG A 155 -2.14 -16.62 -1.59
CA ARG A 155 -0.77 -16.27 -2.04
C ARG A 155 -0.03 -15.39 -1.02
N LEU A 156 -0.71 -14.38 -0.48
CA LEU A 156 -0.16 -13.53 0.58
C LEU A 156 0.20 -14.36 1.81
N ARG A 157 -0.71 -15.24 2.26
CA ARG A 157 -0.51 -16.12 3.41
C ARG A 157 0.67 -17.06 3.24
N PHE A 158 0.72 -17.80 2.12
CA PHE A 158 1.76 -18.81 1.89
C PHE A 158 3.15 -18.21 2.07
N ALA A 159 3.38 -17.03 1.51
CA ALA A 159 4.68 -16.42 1.55
C ALA A 159 5.03 -15.67 2.83
N LEU A 160 4.04 -15.20 3.59
CA LEU A 160 4.33 -14.75 4.96
C LEU A 160 4.82 -15.92 5.82
N VAL A 161 4.34 -17.14 5.57
CA VAL A 161 4.82 -18.33 6.28
C VAL A 161 6.18 -18.82 5.77
N THR A 162 6.42 -18.80 4.45
CA THR A 162 7.67 -19.35 3.86
C THR A 162 8.87 -18.40 3.93
N HIS A 163 8.66 -17.09 4.05
CA HIS A 163 9.74 -16.09 3.89
C HIS A 163 9.83 -15.07 5.03
N CYS A 164 9.39 -15.44 6.23
CA CYS A 164 9.64 -14.64 7.43
C CYS A 164 11.05 -14.88 7.98
N GLY A 165 12.04 -14.19 7.40
CA GLY A 165 13.31 -13.95 8.06
C GLY A 165 13.14 -13.07 9.31
N HIS A 166 13.91 -13.37 10.37
CA HIS A 166 13.76 -12.88 11.74
C HIS A 166 13.64 -11.35 11.92
N GLY A 167 14.16 -10.53 11.00
CA GLY A 167 14.18 -9.05 11.16
C GLY A 167 12.90 -8.30 10.77
N ASN A 168 12.04 -8.87 9.91
CA ASN A 168 10.81 -8.21 9.43
C ASN A 168 9.52 -8.94 9.82
N ALA A 169 9.63 -10.05 10.57
CA ALA A 169 8.49 -10.87 10.95
C ALA A 169 7.46 -10.09 11.77
N VAL A 170 7.90 -9.27 12.73
CA VAL A 170 7.01 -8.48 13.60
C VAL A 170 6.21 -7.44 12.81
N ILE A 171 6.86 -6.69 11.92
CA ILE A 171 6.20 -5.65 11.10
C ILE A 171 5.22 -6.29 10.11
N LYS A 172 5.63 -7.39 9.47
CA LYS A 172 4.76 -8.14 8.56
C LYS A 172 3.56 -8.73 9.28
N GLU A 173 3.77 -9.30 10.46
CA GLU A 173 2.70 -9.84 11.29
C GLU A 173 1.76 -8.73 11.76
N TYR A 174 2.28 -7.58 12.18
CA TYR A 174 1.45 -6.44 12.54
C TYR A 174 0.55 -5.98 11.38
N VAL A 175 1.14 -5.85 10.18
CA VAL A 175 0.45 -5.29 9.02
C VAL A 175 -0.49 -6.28 8.35
N PHE A 176 -0.06 -7.53 8.13
CA PHE A 176 -0.83 -8.52 7.38
C PHE A 176 -1.52 -9.57 8.24
N GLY A 177 -1.01 -9.84 9.45
CA GLY A 177 -1.49 -10.93 10.32
C GLY A 177 -2.96 -10.80 10.72
N PRO A 178 -3.41 -9.67 11.30
CA PRO A 178 -4.82 -9.45 11.64
C PRO A 178 -5.76 -9.63 10.45
N PHE A 179 -5.40 -9.08 9.28
CA PHE A 179 -6.19 -9.20 8.05
C PHE A 179 -6.31 -10.65 7.56
N LEU A 180 -5.24 -11.44 7.67
CA LEU A 180 -5.27 -12.84 7.27
C LEU A 180 -6.05 -13.72 8.25
N ARG A 181 -6.10 -13.37 9.54
CA ARG A 181 -6.93 -14.05 10.55
C ARG A 181 -8.41 -13.76 10.37
N THR A 182 -8.81 -12.51 10.13
CA THR A 182 -10.22 -12.15 9.89
C THR A 182 -10.76 -12.80 8.62
N ALA A 183 -9.92 -12.97 7.59
CA ALA A 183 -10.29 -13.72 6.39
C ALA A 183 -10.57 -15.22 6.64
N GLN A 184 -10.08 -15.82 7.73
CA GLN A 184 -10.39 -17.21 8.10
C GLN A 184 -11.75 -17.36 8.79
N GLN A 185 -12.23 -16.30 9.46
CA GLN A 185 -13.52 -16.33 10.15
C GLN A 185 -14.71 -16.10 9.20
N GLY A 186 -14.45 -15.77 7.92
CA GLY A 186 -15.45 -15.50 6.89
C GLY A 186 -15.93 -16.72 6.08
N SER A 187 -15.89 -17.94 6.63
CA SER A 187 -16.59 -19.12 6.08
C SER A 187 -17.56 -19.74 7.08
N ALA A 188 -18.32 -18.90 7.78
CA ALA A 188 -19.59 -19.27 8.41
C ALA A 188 -20.52 -18.05 8.32
N PRO A 189 -21.79 -18.20 7.89
CA PRO A 189 -22.74 -17.09 7.99
C PRO A 189 -22.87 -16.70 9.47
N PRO A 190 -23.11 -15.40 9.79
CA PRO A 190 -23.39 -15.01 11.15
C PRO A 190 -24.60 -15.80 11.64
N ALA A 191 -24.44 -16.54 12.74
CA ALA A 191 -25.55 -17.13 13.43
C ALA A 191 -26.49 -15.98 13.82
N GLY A 192 -27.64 -15.92 13.15
CA GLY A 192 -28.71 -15.00 13.51
C GLY A 192 -29.11 -15.23 14.97
N PRO A 193 -29.68 -14.22 15.63
CA PRO A 193 -30.14 -14.36 17.01
C PRO A 193 -31.13 -15.53 17.09
N PRO A 194 -31.09 -16.34 18.16
CA PRO A 194 -31.99 -17.47 18.31
C PRO A 194 -33.43 -16.98 18.30
N LEU A 195 -34.27 -17.58 17.45
CA LEU A 195 -35.70 -17.33 17.46
C LEU A 195 -36.28 -17.69 18.84
N PRO A 196 -37.18 -16.86 19.39
CA PRO A 196 -37.83 -17.18 20.65
C PRO A 196 -38.64 -18.47 20.49
N GLN A 197 -38.38 -19.44 21.36
CA GLN A 197 -39.21 -20.64 21.46
C GLN A 197 -40.57 -20.23 22.00
N THR A 198 -41.57 -20.20 21.12
CA THR A 198 -42.98 -20.20 21.49
C THR A 198 -43.35 -21.60 21.99
N PHE A 199 -43.80 -21.68 23.25
CA PHE A 199 -44.66 -22.74 23.75
C PHE A 199 -46.10 -22.54 23.25
#